data_AF-A0A957BVU1-F1
#
_entry.id   AF-A0A957BVU1-F1
#
_cell.length_a   1.000
_cell.length_b   1.000
_cell.length_c   1.000
_cell.angle_alpha   90.00
_cell.angle_beta   90.00
_cell.angle_gamma   90.00
#
_symmetry.space_group_name_H-M   'P 1'
#
loop_
_entity.id
_entity.type
_entity.pdbx_description
1 polymer ?
#
loop_
_entity_poly.entity_id
_entity_poly.type
_entity_poly.pdbx_seq_one_letter_code
_entity_poly.pdbx_strand_id
1 'polypeptide(L)'
;AAIAALSRQFSEGRLTPDEFSERCAAVGAALTRADLKPIFVDLPVNAAGFTITDPVVSDALQRQRAQFTAQRAAQERRQARIHFLETLFKRLQYGSAAAAAAALVMAFYSLGWGSQDFVWIIAIVVCACVAMISAALRAFVRKR
;
A
#
# COMPACT_ATOMS: atom_id res chain seq x y z
N ALA A 1 -17.51 12.17 19.36
CA ALA A 1 -16.47 12.87 20.15
C ALA A 1 -17.00 14.12 20.86
N ALA A 2 -17.67 15.06 20.17
CA ALA A 2 -18.21 16.28 20.79
C ALA A 2 -19.35 16.04 21.81
N ILE A 3 -20.33 15.18 21.51
CA ILE A 3 -21.42 14.84 22.43
C ILE A 3 -20.90 14.19 23.73
N ALA A 4 -19.85 13.36 23.64
CA ALA A 4 -19.23 12.75 24.81
C ALA A 4 -18.56 13.79 25.74
N ALA A 5 -18.00 14.87 25.18
CA ALA A 5 -17.47 15.98 25.96
C ALA A 5 -18.58 16.77 26.67
N LEU A 6 -19.70 17.05 25.99
CA LEU A 6 -20.89 17.67 26.62
C LEU A 6 -21.46 16.82 27.75
N SER A 7 -21.57 15.50 27.55
CA SER A 7 -22.11 14.57 28.55
C SER A 7 -21.26 14.52 29.82
N ARG A 8 -19.93 14.61 29.68
CA ARG A 8 -19.01 14.72 30.83
C ARG A 8 -19.26 15.99 31.62
N GLN A 9 -19.41 17.12 30.95
CA GLN A 9 -19.65 18.41 31.61
C GLN A 9 -21.02 18.51 32.29
N PHE A 10 -22.03 17.84 31.72
CA PHE A 10 -23.33 17.66 32.37
C PHE A 10 -23.21 16.81 33.65
N SER A 11 -22.42 15.73 33.60
CA SER A 11 -22.16 14.88 34.78
C SER A 11 -21.35 15.60 35.86
N GLU A 12 -20.53 16.58 35.47
CA GLU A 12 -19.80 17.48 36.38
C GLU A 12 -20.68 18.62 36.94
N GLY A 13 -21.96 18.71 36.55
CA GLY A 13 -22.92 19.70 37.05
C GLY A 13 -22.69 21.12 36.52
N ARG A 14 -21.89 21.28 35.45
CA ARG A 14 -21.56 22.59 34.85
C ARG A 14 -22.58 23.05 33.81
N LEU A 15 -23.41 22.12 33.32
CA LEU A 15 -24.48 22.37 32.37
C LEU A 15 -25.79 21.97 33.03
N THR A 16 -26.80 22.82 32.87
CA THR A 16 -28.18 22.43 33.18
C THR A 16 -28.71 21.45 32.11
N PRO A 17 -29.77 20.67 32.41
CA PRO A 17 -30.39 19.76 31.44
C PRO A 17 -30.85 20.46 30.15
N ASP A 18 -31.35 21.70 30.28
CA ASP A 18 -31.83 22.49 29.13
C ASP A 18 -30.66 22.95 28.25
N GLU A 19 -29.58 23.49 28.85
CA GLU A 19 -28.38 23.88 28.12
C GLU A 19 -27.69 22.68 27.44
N PHE A 20 -27.73 21.50 28.07
CA PHE A 20 -27.19 20.28 27.49
C PHE A 20 -27.96 19.87 26.22
N SER A 21 -29.29 19.94 26.26
CA SER A 21 -30.16 19.62 25.11
C SER A 21 -29.90 20.59 23.95
N GLU A 22 -29.87 21.89 24.23
CA GLU A 22 -29.67 22.95 23.23
C GLU A 22 -28.28 22.83 22.57
N ARG A 23 -27.23 22.60 23.36
CA ARG A 23 -25.87 22.41 22.82
C ARG A 23 -25.72 21.09 22.07
N CYS A 24 -26.43 20.03 22.46
CA CYS A 24 -26.43 18.78 21.69
C CYS A 24 -27.09 18.94 20.32
N ALA A 25 -28.18 19.71 20.24
CA ALA A 25 -28.80 20.04 18.96
C ALA A 25 -27.84 20.86 18.07
N ALA A 26 -27.15 21.85 18.64
CA ALA A 26 -26.14 22.64 17.93
C ALA A 26 -24.95 21.80 17.43
N VAL A 27 -24.49 20.82 18.22
CA VAL A 27 -23.46 19.86 17.79
C VAL A 27 -23.96 18.96 16.65
N GLY A 28 -25.23 18.55 16.67
CA GLY A 28 -25.84 17.76 15.60
C GLY A 28 -25.97 18.52 14.28
N ALA A 29 -26.12 19.85 14.35
CA ALA A 29 -26.20 20.73 13.18
C ALA A 29 -24.82 21.16 12.64
N ALA A 30 -23.75 20.99 13.41
CA ALA A 30 -22.40 21.40 13.01
C ALA A 30 -21.82 20.47 11.93
N LEU A 31 -21.42 21.06 10.79
CA LEU A 31 -20.83 20.33 9.66
C LEU A 31 -19.31 20.30 9.74
N THR A 32 -18.70 21.31 10.36
CA THR A 32 -17.24 21.46 10.41
C THR A 32 -16.73 21.55 11.83
N ARG A 33 -15.43 21.28 11.99
CA ARG A 33 -14.75 21.39 13.29
C ARG A 33 -14.67 22.84 13.80
N ALA A 34 -14.75 23.82 12.89
CA ALA A 34 -14.79 25.23 13.25
C ALA A 34 -16.12 25.62 13.91
N ASP A 35 -17.23 25.02 13.46
CA ASP A 35 -18.58 25.29 13.97
C ASP A 35 -18.78 24.80 15.41
N LEU A 36 -17.97 23.83 15.84
CA LEU A 36 -17.99 23.33 17.22
C LEU A 36 -17.30 24.28 18.21
N LYS A 37 -16.39 25.14 17.75
CA LYS A 37 -15.61 26.05 18.60
C LYS A 37 -16.47 27.00 19.45
N PRO A 38 -17.50 27.70 18.91
CA PRO A 38 -18.35 28.58 19.70
C PRO A 38 -19.20 27.84 20.74
N ILE A 39 -19.60 26.58 20.49
CA ILE A 39 -20.43 25.77 21.41
C ILE A 39 -19.70 25.48 22.73
N PHE A 40 -18.37 25.47 22.68
CA PHE A 40 -17.48 25.07 23.76
C PHE A 40 -16.62 26.22 24.31
N VAL A 41 -16.93 27.48 23.97
CA VAL A 41 -16.07 28.64 24.32
C VAL A 41 -16.07 28.97 25.81
N ASP A 42 -17.22 28.86 26.47
CA ASP A 42 -17.40 29.17 27.91
C ASP A 42 -17.12 27.98 28.82
N LEU A 43 -17.04 26.80 28.22
CA LEU A 43 -16.75 25.57 28.93
C LEU A 43 -15.23 25.44 28.96
N PRO A 44 -14.63 24.94 30.04
CA PRO A 44 -13.28 24.40 30.02
C PRO A 44 -13.31 23.07 29.23
N VAL A 45 -13.79 23.12 28.01
CA VAL A 45 -13.43 22.16 27.01
C VAL A 45 -11.99 22.48 26.73
N ASN A 46 -11.11 21.58 27.17
CA ASN A 46 -9.86 21.48 26.47
C ASN A 46 -10.24 21.36 24.99
N ALA A 47 -10.11 22.44 24.21
CA ALA A 47 -10.35 22.42 22.76
C ALA A 47 -9.50 21.33 22.09
N ALA A 48 -8.44 20.93 22.81
CA ALA A 48 -7.86 19.61 22.77
C ALA A 48 -8.55 18.66 23.76
N GLY A 49 -9.60 17.93 23.39
CA GLY A 49 -10.02 16.69 24.09
C GLY A 49 -8.93 15.58 24.08
N PHE A 50 -7.68 16.00 23.92
CA PHE A 50 -6.44 15.31 23.80
C PHE A 50 -5.31 16.25 24.26
N THR A 51 -5.47 16.93 25.40
CA THR A 51 -4.28 17.37 26.13
C THR A 51 -3.60 16.09 26.59
N ILE A 52 -2.53 15.70 25.89
CA ILE A 52 -1.64 14.60 26.27
C ILE A 52 -0.83 15.01 27.52
N THR A 53 -1.50 15.53 28.52
CA THR A 53 -0.90 15.78 29.84
C THR A 53 -1.12 14.58 30.74
N ASP A 54 -1.96 13.62 30.33
CA ASP A 54 -2.07 12.34 31.00
C ASP A 54 -0.86 11.45 30.63
N PRO A 55 0.05 11.16 31.59
CA PRO A 55 1.27 10.42 31.33
C PRO A 55 1.01 9.01 30.76
N VAL A 56 -0.14 8.41 31.10
CA VAL A 56 -0.53 7.09 30.60
C VAL A 56 -0.84 7.13 29.10
N VAL A 57 -1.47 8.21 28.63
CA VAL A 57 -1.84 8.38 27.22
C VAL A 57 -0.61 8.74 26.38
N SER A 58 0.31 9.57 26.90
CA SER A 58 1.59 9.84 26.20
C SER A 58 2.41 8.58 26.02
N ASP A 59 2.47 7.71 27.04
CA ASP A 59 3.22 6.45 26.97
C ASP A 59 2.62 5.49 25.96
N ALA A 60 1.29 5.36 25.95
CA ALA A 60 0.60 4.53 24.97
C ALA A 60 0.86 5.03 23.53
N LEU A 61 0.82 6.35 23.31
CA LEU A 61 1.10 6.95 22.01
C LEU A 61 2.58 6.76 21.60
N GLN A 62 3.50 6.89 22.54
CA GLN A 62 4.94 6.66 22.31
C GLN A 62 5.18 5.21 21.87
N ARG A 63 4.56 4.23 22.56
CA ARG A 63 4.61 2.81 22.19
C ARG A 63 3.99 2.56 20.82
N GLN A 64 2.86 3.18 20.54
CA GLN A 64 2.19 3.06 19.25
C GLN A 64 3.06 3.59 18.11
N ARG A 65 3.71 4.75 18.30
CA ARG A 65 4.66 5.32 17.32
C ARG A 65 5.85 4.40 17.09
N ALA A 66 6.44 3.86 18.16
CA ALA A 66 7.55 2.91 18.07
C ALA A 66 7.15 1.63 17.28
N GLN A 67 5.95 1.10 17.55
CA GLN A 67 5.40 -0.03 16.80
C GLN A 67 5.24 0.28 15.31
N PHE A 68 4.70 1.45 14.95
CA PHE A 68 4.58 1.85 13.54
C PHE A 68 5.93 1.96 12.83
N THR A 69 6.95 2.51 13.49
CA THR A 69 8.30 2.58 12.91
C THR A 69 8.92 1.19 12.73
N ALA A 70 8.72 0.29 13.69
CA ALA A 70 9.20 -1.09 13.60
C ALA A 70 8.49 -1.88 12.48
N GLN A 71 7.17 -1.67 12.33
CA GLN A 71 6.38 -2.28 11.26
C GLN A 71 6.85 -1.82 9.88
N ARG A 72 7.12 -0.53 9.69
CA ARG A 72 7.67 0.00 8.42
C ARG A 72 9.02 -0.62 8.09
N ALA A 73 9.95 -0.66 9.04
CA ALA A 73 11.24 -1.29 8.84
C ALA A 73 11.12 -2.80 8.49
N ALA A 74 10.17 -3.51 9.10
CA ALA A 74 9.90 -4.91 8.78
C ALA A 74 9.30 -5.08 7.36
N GLN A 75 8.44 -4.15 6.94
CA GLN A 75 7.82 -4.17 5.62
C GLN A 75 8.84 -3.89 4.52
N GLU A 76 9.76 -2.95 4.72
CA GLU A 76 10.88 -2.68 3.81
C GLU A 76 11.77 -3.91 3.62
N ARG A 77 12.10 -4.62 4.70
CA ARG A 77 12.86 -5.89 4.62
C ARG A 77 12.13 -6.95 3.82
N ARG A 78 10.81 -7.06 3.97
CA ARG A 78 9.99 -7.99 3.18
C ARG A 78 9.97 -7.60 1.70
N GLN A 79 9.81 -6.32 1.39
CA GLN A 79 9.83 -5.82 0.01
C GLN A 79 11.20 -6.04 -0.65
N ALA A 80 12.29 -5.74 0.05
CA ALA A 80 13.65 -6.00 -0.45
C ALA A 80 13.88 -7.49 -0.74
N ARG A 81 13.37 -8.38 0.13
CA ARG A 81 13.46 -9.83 -0.09
C ARG A 81 12.67 -10.29 -1.31
N ILE A 82 11.48 -9.74 -1.55
CA ILE A 82 10.69 -10.05 -2.75
C ILE A 82 11.43 -9.57 -4.01
N HIS A 83 11.91 -8.32 -4.02
CA HIS A 83 12.66 -7.78 -5.16
C HIS A 83 13.95 -8.56 -5.44
N PHE A 84 14.64 -9.01 -4.39
CA PHE A 84 15.83 -9.85 -4.55
C PHE A 84 15.51 -11.19 -5.20
N LEU A 85 14.42 -11.86 -4.77
CA LEU A 85 13.97 -13.12 -5.36
C LEU A 85 13.56 -12.94 -6.83
N GLU A 86 12.84 -11.88 -7.18
CA GLU A 86 12.51 -11.58 -8.58
C GLU A 86 13.76 -11.37 -9.44
N THR A 87 14.76 -10.66 -8.89
CA THR A 87 16.01 -10.39 -9.60
C THR A 87 16.80 -11.68 -9.85
N LEU A 88 16.86 -12.57 -8.86
CA LEU A 88 17.48 -13.89 -9.01
C LEU A 88 16.73 -14.75 -10.02
N PHE A 89 15.40 -14.79 -9.96
CA PHE A 89 14.58 -15.57 -10.88
C PHE A 89 14.79 -15.12 -12.34
N LYS A 90 14.79 -13.80 -12.59
CA LYS A 90 15.11 -13.25 -13.91
C LYS A 90 16.50 -13.66 -14.38
N ARG A 91 17.53 -13.54 -13.53
CA ARG A 91 18.90 -13.95 -13.91
C ARG A 91 18.99 -15.43 -14.26
N LEU A 92 18.33 -16.29 -13.48
CA LEU A 92 18.30 -17.73 -13.74
C LEU A 92 17.58 -18.07 -15.05
N GLN A 93 16.46 -17.40 -15.33
CA GLN A 93 15.66 -17.61 -16.54
C GLN A 93 16.34 -17.09 -17.82
N TYR A 94 17.00 -15.94 -17.77
CA TYR A 94 17.74 -15.42 -18.93
C TYR A 94 19.05 -16.17 -19.19
N GLY A 95 19.71 -16.66 -18.13
CA GLY A 95 20.94 -17.46 -18.26
C GLY A 95 20.71 -18.81 -18.94
N SER A 96 19.62 -19.51 -18.58
CA SER A 96 19.30 -20.82 -19.17
C SER A 96 18.81 -20.72 -20.61
N ALA A 97 18.06 -19.67 -20.96
CA ALA A 97 17.60 -19.46 -22.33
C ALA A 97 18.75 -19.21 -23.32
N ALA A 98 19.75 -18.42 -22.91
CA ALA A 98 20.93 -18.16 -23.75
C ALA A 98 21.78 -19.44 -23.95
N ALA A 99 21.96 -20.23 -22.88
CA ALA A 99 22.67 -21.50 -22.97
C ALA A 99 21.93 -22.53 -23.85
N ALA A 100 20.61 -22.63 -23.73
CA ALA A 100 19.79 -23.53 -24.56
C ALA A 100 19.82 -23.12 -26.05
N ALA A 101 19.75 -21.82 -26.34
CA ALA A 101 19.85 -21.33 -27.72
C ALA A 101 21.23 -21.62 -28.32
N ALA A 102 22.32 -21.39 -27.57
CA ALA A 102 23.67 -21.71 -28.02
C ALA A 102 23.87 -23.22 -28.26
N ALA A 103 23.33 -24.06 -27.36
CA ALA A 103 23.38 -25.51 -27.52
C ALA A 103 22.60 -25.99 -28.74
N LEU A 104 21.42 -25.42 -29.01
CA LEU A 104 20.64 -25.72 -30.21
C LEU A 104 21.37 -25.32 -31.48
N VAL A 105 21.98 -24.12 -31.51
CA VAL A 105 22.78 -23.67 -32.66
C VAL A 105 23.98 -24.61 -32.88
N MET A 106 24.72 -24.95 -31.83
CA MET A 106 25.89 -25.85 -31.93
C MET A 106 25.52 -27.28 -32.35
N ALA A 107 24.42 -27.83 -31.80
CA ALA A 107 23.89 -29.11 -32.22
C ALA A 107 23.50 -29.07 -33.71
N PHE A 108 22.82 -28.01 -34.13
CA PHE A 108 22.37 -27.85 -35.51
C PHE A 108 23.53 -27.79 -36.51
N TYR A 109 24.59 -27.03 -36.20
CA TYR A 109 25.81 -26.99 -37.00
C TYR A 109 26.50 -28.35 -37.09
N SER A 110 26.48 -29.13 -36.01
CA SER A 110 27.14 -30.44 -35.94
C SER A 110 26.45 -31.52 -36.77
N LEU A 111 25.14 -31.39 -37.03
CA LEU A 111 24.40 -32.36 -37.87
C LEU A 111 24.63 -32.16 -39.38
N GLY A 112 25.38 -31.15 -39.81
CA GLY A 112 25.73 -30.96 -41.23
C GLY A 112 24.53 -30.63 -42.13
N TRP A 113 23.47 -30.04 -41.57
CA TRP A 113 22.27 -29.66 -42.33
C TRP A 113 22.60 -28.56 -43.35
N GLY A 114 22.14 -28.74 -44.59
CA GLY A 114 22.41 -27.82 -45.69
C GLY A 114 21.84 -26.42 -45.46
N SER A 115 22.41 -25.41 -46.13
CA SER A 115 22.07 -23.99 -45.96
C SER A 115 20.59 -23.66 -46.15
N GLN A 116 19.84 -24.51 -46.85
CA GLN A 116 18.43 -24.30 -47.18
C GLN A 116 17.48 -24.67 -46.04
N ASP A 117 17.83 -25.65 -45.20
CA ASP A 117 17.01 -26.04 -44.05
C ASP A 117 17.18 -25.08 -42.87
N PHE A 118 18.34 -24.40 -42.79
CA PHE A 118 18.65 -23.40 -41.77
C PHE A 118 17.69 -22.19 -41.86
N VAL A 119 17.31 -21.78 -43.08
CA VAL A 119 16.41 -20.64 -43.31
C VAL A 119 15.00 -20.93 -42.80
N TRP A 120 14.49 -22.15 -43.02
CA TRP A 120 13.16 -22.55 -42.54
C TRP A 120 13.10 -22.60 -41.02
N ILE A 121 14.17 -23.03 -40.37
CA ILE A 121 14.22 -23.12 -38.91
C ILE A 121 14.31 -21.73 -38.29
N ILE A 122 15.14 -20.83 -38.83
CA ILE A 122 15.13 -19.42 -38.41
C ILE A 122 13.73 -18.84 -38.57
N ALA A 123 13.07 -19.07 -39.71
CA ALA A 123 11.72 -18.56 -39.95
C ALA A 123 10.71 -19.07 -38.90
N ILE A 124 10.75 -20.36 -38.56
CA ILE A 124 9.89 -20.95 -37.52
C ILE A 124 10.18 -20.32 -36.15
N VAL A 125 11.45 -20.19 -35.76
CA VAL A 125 11.86 -19.62 -34.47
C VAL A 125 11.44 -18.15 -34.34
N VAL A 126 11.64 -17.35 -35.39
CA VAL A 126 11.21 -15.95 -35.44
C VAL A 126 9.69 -15.86 -35.35
N CYS A 127 8.95 -16.68 -36.10
CA CYS A 127 7.50 -16.70 -36.08
C CYS A 127 6.95 -17.07 -34.69
N ALA A 128 7.55 -18.08 -34.03
CA ALA A 128 7.22 -18.46 -32.66
C ALA A 128 7.50 -17.34 -31.65
N CYS A 129 8.65 -16.64 -31.77
CA CYS A 129 8.97 -15.48 -30.93
C CYS A 129 7.94 -14.36 -31.09
N VAL A 130 7.58 -14.01 -32.34
CA VAL A 130 6.58 -12.98 -32.63
C VAL A 130 5.21 -13.34 -32.04
N ALA A 131 4.79 -14.60 -32.17
CA ALA A 131 3.53 -15.07 -31.60
C ALA A 131 3.52 -14.97 -30.06
N MET A 132 4.64 -15.33 -29.41
CA MET A 132 4.78 -15.26 -27.96
C MET A 132 4.74 -13.81 -27.44
N ILE A 133 5.47 -12.90 -28.10
CA ILE A 133 5.46 -11.46 -27.77
C ILE A 133 4.05 -10.88 -27.96
N SER A 134 3.37 -11.24 -29.04
CA SER A 134 2.00 -10.79 -29.33
C SER A 134 0.98 -11.30 -28.30
N ALA A 135 1.16 -12.52 -27.78
CA ALA A 135 0.33 -13.05 -26.70
C ALA A 135 0.58 -12.32 -25.37
N ALA A 136 1.86 -12.06 -25.04
CA ALA A 136 2.24 -11.32 -23.84
C ALA A 136 1.71 -9.88 -23.84
N LEU A 137 1.80 -9.19 -24.99
CA LEU A 137 1.25 -7.83 -25.15
C LEU A 137 -0.28 -7.81 -24.99
N ARG A 138 -1.00 -8.77 -25.58
CA ARG A 138 -2.46 -8.90 -25.41
C ARG A 138 -2.87 -9.13 -23.96
N ALA A 139 -2.12 -9.97 -23.24
CA ALA A 139 -2.37 -10.23 -21.82
C ALA A 139 -2.11 -8.99 -20.94
N PHE A 140 -1.12 -8.17 -21.31
CA PHE A 140 -0.81 -6.92 -20.61
C PHE A 140 -1.86 -5.84 -20.84
N VAL A 141 -2.33 -5.65 -22.08
CA VAL A 141 -3.38 -4.66 -22.41
C VAL A 141 -4.69 -4.99 -21.71
N ARG A 142 -5.08 -6.27 -21.60
CA ARG A 142 -6.32 -6.67 -20.92
C ARG A 142 -6.31 -6.46 -19.39
N LYS A 143 -5.13 -6.30 -18.80
CA LYS A 143 -4.95 -6.09 -17.35
C LYS A 143 -4.85 -4.61 -16.95
N ARG A 144 -4.68 -3.70 -17.90
CA ARG A 144 -4.74 -2.25 -17.67
C ARG A 144 -6.16 -1.75 -17.93
#